data_AF-A0A2N3EAC0-F1
#
_entry.id   AF-A0A2N3EAC0-F1
#
_cell.length_a   1.000
_cell.length_b   1.000
_cell.length_c   1.000
_cell.angle_alpha   90.00
_cell.angle_beta   90.00
_cell.angle_gamma   90.00
#
_symmetry.space_group_name_H-M   'P 1'
#
loop_
_entity.id
_entity.type
_entity.pdbx_description
1 polymer ?
#
loop_
_entity_poly.entity_id
_entity_poly.type
_entity_poly.pdbx_seq_one_letter_code
_entity_poly.pdbx_strand_id
1 'polypeptide(L)'
;MTPRTRLLLGLGLLVGLVALVLPLWEVRLGAPQYPEGLGLRIYAHTVAGIKPNDLQNINGLNHYIGMKTITPEAIPELRYMPWLIGGLILAGLAIAVRGSRRMLLGWLVAFAL
;
A
#
# COMPACT_ATOMS: atom_id res chain seq x y z
N MET A 1 -22.97 8.79 17.07
CA MET A 1 -21.76 9.53 16.61
C MET A 1 -22.18 10.92 16.16
N THR A 2 -21.37 11.96 16.34
CA THR A 2 -21.69 13.29 15.82
C THR A 2 -21.43 13.36 14.31
N PRO A 3 -22.02 14.33 13.58
CA PRO A 3 -21.75 14.52 12.15
C PRO A 3 -20.26 14.77 11.86
N ARG A 4 -19.56 15.49 12.74
CA ARG A 4 -18.12 15.73 12.64
C ARG A 4 -17.31 14.42 12.67
N THR A 5 -17.66 13.50 13.57
CA THR A 5 -16.99 12.18 13.63
C THR A 5 -17.22 11.39 12.34
N ARG A 6 -18.44 11.42 11.79
CA ARG A 6 -18.75 10.73 10.52
C ARG A 6 -17.99 11.33 9.34
N LEU A 7 -17.85 12.67 9.30
CA LEU A 7 -17.05 13.36 8.29
C LEU A 7 -15.58 12.95 8.37
N LEU A 8 -14.97 12.99 9.56
CA LEU A 8 -13.58 12.58 9.77
C LEU A 8 -13.34 11.11 9.40
N LEU A 9 -14.28 10.23 9.76
CA LEU A 9 -14.25 8.83 9.34
C LEU A 9 -14.29 8.73 7.82
N GLY A 10 -15.23 9.41 7.16
CA GLY A 10 -15.33 9.44 5.70
C GLY A 10 -14.06 9.90 5.01
N LEU A 11 -13.41 10.95 5.53
CA LEU A 11 -12.11 11.41 5.03
C LEU A 11 -11.00 10.37 5.20
N GLY A 12 -10.94 9.69 6.34
CA GLY A 12 -9.98 8.59 6.56
C GLY A 12 -10.20 7.43 5.59
N LEU A 13 -11.45 7.07 5.31
CA LEU A 13 -11.80 6.02 4.35
C LEU A 13 -11.41 6.43 2.91
N LEU A 14 -11.55 7.71 2.56
CA LEU A 14 -11.09 8.26 1.28
C LEU A 14 -9.56 8.14 1.14
N VAL A 15 -8.80 8.41 2.20
CA VAL A 15 -7.34 8.18 2.20
C VAL A 15 -7.01 6.70 1.98
N GLY A 16 -7.78 5.80 2.59
CA GLY A 16 -7.67 4.35 2.34
C GLY A 16 -7.89 3.97 0.87
N LEU A 17 -8.87 4.58 0.20
CA LEU A 17 -9.11 4.36 -1.23
C LEU A 17 -7.93 4.86 -2.08
N VAL A 18 -7.38 6.03 -1.75
CA VAL A 18 -6.20 6.59 -2.41
C VAL A 18 -4.99 5.65 -2.26
N ALA A 19 -4.82 5.03 -1.09
CA ALA A 19 -3.74 4.09 -0.81
C ALA A 19 -3.77 2.81 -1.68
N LEU A 20 -4.92 2.46 -2.27
CA LEU A 20 -5.01 1.31 -3.19
C LEU A 20 -4.46 1.61 -4.59
N VAL A 21 -4.43 2.89 -4.99
CA VAL A 21 -4.11 3.33 -6.35
C VAL A 21 -2.74 3.98 -6.42
N LEU A 22 -2.35 4.72 -5.38
CA LEU A 22 -1.05 5.39 -5.31
C LEU A 22 0.06 4.44 -4.79
N PRO A 23 1.33 4.71 -5.12
CA PRO A 23 2.43 3.97 -4.52
C PRO A 23 2.47 4.26 -3.01
N LEU A 24 2.58 3.20 -2.23
CA LEU A 24 2.74 3.27 -0.77
C LEU A 24 4.18 3.60 -0.41
N TRP A 25 5.12 3.07 -1.18
CA TRP A 25 6.55 3.26 -0.97
C TRP A 25 7.28 3.49 -2.29
N GLU A 26 8.39 4.22 -2.20
CA GLU A 26 9.32 4.41 -3.28
C GLU A 26 10.73 4.10 -2.80
N VAL A 27 11.46 3.31 -3.58
CA VAL A 27 12.86 2.96 -3.32
C VAL A 27 13.70 3.55 -4.44
N ARG A 28 14.73 4.33 -4.07
CA ARG A 28 15.69 4.91 -5.01
C ARG A 28 17.07 4.34 -4.76
N LEU A 29 17.73 3.93 -5.83
CA LEU A 29 19.03 3.26 -5.82
C LEU A 29 20.01 4.09 -6.64
N GLY A 30 21.19 4.33 -6.08
CA GLY A 30 22.33 4.88 -6.81
C GLY A 30 23.30 3.77 -7.16
N ALA A 31 23.72 3.69 -8.42
CA ALA A 31 24.72 2.74 -8.88
C ALA A 31 25.67 3.43 -9.87
N PRO A 32 26.99 3.17 -9.83
CA PRO A 32 27.93 3.75 -10.79
C PRO A 32 27.58 3.46 -12.26
N GLN A 33 26.95 2.29 -12.52
CA GLN A 33 26.55 1.85 -13.85
C GLN A 33 25.28 2.55 -14.38
N TYR A 34 24.49 3.13 -13.47
CA TYR A 34 23.24 3.84 -13.77
C TYR A 34 23.33 5.26 -13.17
N PRO A 35 24.07 6.18 -13.83
CA PRO A 35 24.27 7.55 -13.32
C PRO A 35 22.96 8.33 -13.14
N GLU A 36 21.91 7.95 -13.86
CA GLU A 36 20.55 8.46 -13.74
C GLU A 36 19.75 7.84 -12.55
N GLY A 37 20.38 6.94 -11.79
CA GLY A 37 19.78 6.16 -10.71
C GLY A 37 18.83 5.06 -11.19
N LEU A 38 18.30 4.27 -10.26
CA LEU A 38 17.23 3.29 -10.49
C LEU A 38 16.18 3.43 -9.40
N GLY A 39 14.97 2.93 -9.60
CA GLY A 39 14.06 2.80 -8.48
C GLY A 39 12.81 1.99 -8.72
N LEU A 40 12.11 1.72 -7.61
CA LEU A 40 10.88 0.96 -7.57
C LEU A 40 9.78 1.77 -6.87
N ARG A 41 8.56 1.61 -7.34
CA ARG A 41 7.33 1.98 -6.64
C ARG A 41 6.63 0.72 -6.18
N ILE A 42 6.31 0.67 -4.90
CA ILE A 42 5.59 -0.42 -4.28
C ILE A 42 4.16 0.04 -4.04
N TYR A 43 3.23 -0.61 -4.73
CA TYR A 43 1.81 -0.39 -4.60
C TYR A 43 1.22 -1.41 -3.63
N ALA A 44 -0.01 -1.15 -3.19
CA ALA A 44 -0.81 -2.10 -2.43
C ALA A 44 -0.88 -3.52 -3.03
N HIS A 45 -0.77 -3.62 -4.35
CA HIS A 45 -1.07 -4.82 -5.12
C HIS A 45 0.06 -5.24 -6.08
N THR A 46 1.15 -4.47 -6.20
CA THR A 46 2.23 -4.76 -7.14
C THR A 46 3.52 -4.00 -6.82
N VAL A 47 4.60 -4.32 -7.51
CA VAL A 47 5.86 -3.56 -7.54
C VAL A 47 6.16 -3.21 -8.99
N ALA A 48 6.48 -1.94 -9.27
CA ALA A 48 6.82 -1.46 -10.60
C ALA A 48 8.10 -0.63 -10.58
N GLY A 49 8.81 -0.55 -11.70
CA GLY A 49 9.92 0.39 -11.88
C GLY A 49 9.45 1.84 -11.86
N ILE A 50 10.29 2.77 -11.39
CA ILE A 50 10.03 4.21 -11.54
C ILE A 50 10.16 4.61 -13.01
N LYS A 51 11.19 4.09 -13.69
CA LYS A 51 11.42 4.27 -15.13
C LYS A 51 11.20 2.94 -15.88
N PRO A 52 11.06 2.99 -17.22
CA PRO A 52 11.01 1.79 -18.04
C PRO A 52 12.22 0.91 -17.75
N ASN A 53 11.98 -0.39 -17.56
CA ASN A 53 12.99 -1.42 -17.29
C ASN A 53 13.71 -1.34 -15.94
N ASP A 54 13.39 -0.40 -15.03
CA ASP A 54 14.08 -0.31 -13.73
C ASP A 54 13.96 -1.61 -12.92
N LEU A 55 12.79 -2.25 -12.90
CA LEU A 55 12.61 -3.53 -12.19
C LEU A 55 13.50 -4.63 -12.77
N GLN A 56 13.60 -4.71 -14.09
CA GLN A 56 14.45 -5.68 -14.79
C GLN A 56 15.94 -5.40 -14.53
N ASN A 57 16.35 -4.13 -14.60
CA ASN A 57 17.72 -3.70 -14.35
C ASN A 57 18.14 -3.99 -12.90
N ILE A 58 17.26 -3.68 -11.94
CA ILE A 58 17.46 -4.00 -10.52
C ILE A 58 17.55 -5.51 -10.33
N ASN A 59 16.69 -6.30 -10.98
CA ASN A 59 16.78 -7.76 -10.93
C ASN A 59 18.09 -8.31 -11.53
N GLY A 60 18.61 -7.68 -12.58
CA GLY A 60 19.93 -7.98 -13.13
C GLY A 60 21.04 -7.71 -12.11
N LEU A 61 21.01 -6.55 -11.44
CA LEU A 61 21.94 -6.24 -10.36
C LEU A 61 21.82 -7.23 -9.20
N ASN A 62 20.60 -7.54 -8.76
CA ASN A 62 20.32 -8.52 -7.71
C ASN A 62 20.96 -9.88 -8.04
N HIS A 63 20.84 -10.35 -9.28
CA HIS A 63 21.46 -11.59 -9.72
C HIS A 63 22.99 -11.57 -9.51
N TYR A 64 23.66 -10.47 -9.86
CA TYR A 64 25.11 -10.33 -9.69
C TYR A 64 25.57 -10.26 -8.22
N ILE A 65 24.74 -9.71 -7.33
CA ILE A 65 25.05 -9.64 -5.89
C ILE A 65 24.42 -10.78 -5.08
N GLY A 66 23.85 -11.80 -5.74
CA GLY A 66 23.25 -12.98 -5.10
C GLY A 66 21.92 -12.71 -4.38
N MET A 67 21.25 -11.59 -4.64
CA MET A 67 19.91 -11.31 -4.13
C MET A 67 18.83 -11.99 -5.00
N LYS A 68 17.68 -12.24 -4.38
CA LYS A 68 16.52 -12.85 -5.06
C LYS A 68 15.93 -11.90 -6.11
N THR A 69 15.41 -12.49 -7.18
CA THR A 69 14.62 -11.78 -8.19
C THR A 69 13.31 -11.30 -7.57
N ILE A 70 13.05 -10.01 -7.71
CA ILE A 70 11.80 -9.36 -7.33
C ILE A 70 10.78 -9.71 -8.42
N THR A 71 9.82 -10.56 -8.04
CA THR A 71 8.65 -10.90 -8.86
C THR A 71 7.40 -10.55 -8.04
N PRO A 72 6.57 -9.58 -8.48
CA PRO A 72 5.40 -9.14 -7.71
C PRO A 72 4.48 -10.29 -7.29
N GLU A 73 4.34 -11.29 -8.16
CA GLU A 73 3.46 -12.45 -7.95
C GLU A 73 3.97 -13.38 -6.84
N ALA A 74 5.28 -13.35 -6.56
CA ALA A 74 5.90 -14.16 -5.50
C ALA A 74 5.87 -13.48 -4.13
N ILE A 75 5.35 -12.26 -4.02
CA ILE A 75 5.22 -11.51 -2.76
C ILE A 75 3.79 -11.70 -2.23
N PRO A 76 3.57 -12.58 -1.23
CA PRO A 76 2.22 -12.90 -0.76
C PRO A 76 1.44 -11.68 -0.27
N GLU A 77 2.13 -10.73 0.37
CA GLU A 77 1.57 -9.49 0.89
C GLU A 77 0.78 -8.75 -0.18
N LEU A 78 1.33 -8.61 -1.39
CA LEU A 78 0.69 -7.88 -2.49
C LEU A 78 -0.64 -8.52 -2.93
N ARG A 79 -0.83 -9.81 -2.65
CA ARG A 79 -2.08 -10.52 -2.97
C ARG A 79 -3.20 -10.20 -1.99
N TYR A 80 -2.92 -10.13 -0.69
CA TYR A 80 -3.96 -9.96 0.34
C TYR A 80 -4.11 -8.54 0.87
N MET A 81 -3.08 -7.70 0.76
CA MET A 81 -3.09 -6.33 1.26
C MET A 81 -4.24 -5.49 0.67
N PRO A 82 -4.56 -5.55 -0.65
CA PRO A 82 -5.69 -4.80 -1.20
C PRO A 82 -7.03 -5.19 -0.57
N TRP A 83 -7.21 -6.48 -0.26
CA TRP A 83 -8.41 -7.00 0.38
C TRP A 83 -8.49 -6.58 1.85
N LEU A 84 -7.37 -6.52 2.56
CA LEU A 84 -7.32 -6.01 3.94
C LEU A 84 -7.72 -4.54 4.00
N ILE A 85 -7.13 -3.68 3.15
CA ILE A 85 -7.52 -2.27 3.06
C ILE A 85 -8.99 -2.15 2.66
N GLY A 86 -9.44 -2.89 1.63
CA GLY A 86 -10.83 -2.90 1.21
C GLY A 86 -11.80 -3.30 2.34
N GLY A 87 -11.44 -4.32 3.11
CA GLY A 87 -12.21 -4.77 4.28
C GLY A 87 -12.30 -3.70 5.37
N LEU A 88 -11.18 -3.02 5.67
CA LEU A 88 -11.17 -1.90 6.61
C LEU A 88 -12.07 -0.74 6.15
N ILE A 89 -12.02 -0.41 4.85
CA ILE A 89 -12.86 0.63 4.26
C ILE A 89 -14.35 0.27 4.36
N LEU A 90 -14.72 -0.95 3.95
CA LEU A 90 -16.11 -1.42 4.00
C LEU A 90 -16.64 -1.46 5.44
N ALA A 91 -15.84 -1.95 6.39
CA ALA A 91 -16.19 -1.94 7.81
C ALA A 91 -16.40 -0.51 8.33
N GLY A 92 -15.50 0.42 7.99
CA GLY A 92 -15.62 1.83 8.35
C GLY A 92 -16.88 2.49 7.76
N LEU A 93 -17.22 2.21 6.49
CA LEU A 93 -18.46 2.69 5.86
C LEU A 93 -19.70 2.16 6.60
N ALA A 94 -19.74 0.87 6.91
CA ALA A 94 -20.85 0.26 7.66
C ALA A 94 -21.01 0.90 9.05
N ILE A 95 -19.90 1.21 9.73
CA ILE A 95 -19.89 1.90 11.02
C ILE A 95 -20.39 3.34 10.88
N ALA A 96 -20.00 4.05 9.82
CA ALA A 96 -20.42 5.42 9.56
C ALA A 96 -21.96 5.51 9.39
N VAL A 97 -22.52 4.59 8.60
CA VAL A 97 -23.97 4.45 8.37
C VAL A 97 -24.69 4.12 9.68
N ARG A 98 -24.22 3.11 10.42
CA ARG A 98 -24.86 2.69 11.69
C ARG A 98 -24.71 3.71 12.82
N GLY A 99 -23.63 4.50 12.84
CA GLY A 99 -23.39 5.56 13.81
C GLY A 99 -23.04 5.11 15.24
N SER A 100 -22.64 3.85 15.42
CA SER A 100 -22.33 3.24 16.72
C SER A 100 -20.91 3.59 17.20
N ARG A 101 -20.82 4.29 18.34
CA ARG A 101 -19.52 4.64 18.94
C ARG A 101 -18.73 3.42 19.41
N ARG A 102 -19.41 2.37 19.90
CA ARG A 102 -18.76 1.13 20.36
C ARG A 102 -18.09 0.40 19.20
N MET A 103 -18.77 0.32 18.05
CA MET A 103 -18.21 -0.32 16.85
C MET A 103 -17.04 0.48 16.29
N LEU A 104 -17.13 1.82 16.30
CA LEU A 104 -16.01 2.68 15.91
C LEU A 104 -14.78 2.42 16.80
N LEU A 105 -14.95 2.38 18.11
CA LEU A 105 -13.84 2.11 19.03
C LEU A 105 -13.26 0.72 18.81
N GLY A 106 -14.10 -0.31 18.65
CA GLY A 106 -13.63 -1.67 18.35
C GLY A 106 -12.86 -1.75 17.04
N TRP A 107 -13.34 -1.06 16.00
CA TRP A 107 -12.65 -0.99 14.70
C TRP A 107 -11.32 -0.25 14.78
N LEU A 108 -11.24 0.87 15.52
CA LEU A 108 -9.99 1.59 15.72
C LEU A 108 -8.96 0.77 16.51
N VAL A 109 -9.40 0.03 17.53
CA VAL A 109 -8.52 -0.89 18.26
C VAL A 109 -8.03 -2.01 17.35
N ALA A 110 -8.92 -2.61 16.55
CA ALA A 110 -8.55 -3.65 15.59
C ALA A 110 -7.61 -3.14 14.49
N PHE A 111 -7.67 -1.86 14.12
CA PHE A 111 -6.74 -1.25 13.17
C PHE A 111 -5.36 -0.97 13.80
N ALA A 112 -5.31 -0.70 15.11
CA ALA A 112 -4.09 -0.35 15.82
C ALA A 112 -3.26 -1.57 16.28
N LEU A 113 -3.86 -2.76 16.31
CA LEU A 113 -3.23 -4.03 16.65
C LEU A 113 -2.78 -4.77 15.39
#